data_AF-A0A3N6S310-F1
#
_entry.id   AF-A0A3N6S310-F1
#
_cell.length_a   1.000
_cell.length_b   1.000
_cell.length_c   1.000
_cell.angle_alpha   90.00
_cell.angle_beta   90.00
_cell.angle_gamma   90.00
#
_symmetry.space_group_name_H-M   'P 1'
#
loop_
_entity.id
_entity.type
_entity.pdbx_description
1 polymer ?
#
loop_
_entity_poly.entity_id
_entity_poly.type
_entity_poly.pdbx_seq_one_letter_code
_entity_poly.pdbx_strand_id
1 'polypeptide(L)' 'MFFDDSIRNIGSAKATGIKTVFVGDSVLVPGADYALSSIHNKLYQTYGKTTKIISSSHLFSKPTMVQA' A
#
# COMPACT_ATOMS: atom_id res chain seq x y z
N MET A 1 15.32 -7.31 -1.58
CA MET A 1 14.93 -6.21 -0.67
C MET A 1 13.50 -6.46 -0.23
N PHE A 2 13.21 -6.36 1.06
CA PHE A 2 11.92 -6.60 1.69
C PHE A 2 11.29 -5.29 2.13
N PHE A 3 10.01 -5.07 1.82
CA PHE A 3 9.27 -3.85 2.12
C PHE A 3 8.08 -4.20 2.98
N ASP A 4 7.90 -3.51 4.10
CA ASP A 4 6.80 -3.75 5.03
C ASP A 4 6.58 -2.51 5.91
N ASP A 5 5.35 -2.29 6.34
CA ASP A 5 4.93 -1.20 7.23
C ASP A 5 4.86 -1.64 8.71
N SER A 6 5.08 -2.92 8.98
CA SER A 6 5.21 -3.49 10.33
C SER A 6 6.68 -3.56 10.76
N ILE A 7 7.01 -2.83 11.82
CA ILE A 7 8.34 -2.87 12.47
C ILE A 7 8.74 -4.31 12.84
N ARG A 8 7.76 -5.13 13.26
CA ARG A 8 8.01 -6.54 13.62
C ARG A 8 8.45 -7.35 12.40
N ASN A 9 7.78 -7.17 11.27
CA ASN A 9 8.09 -7.91 10.05
C ASN A 9 9.46 -7.48 9.49
N ILE A 10 9.77 -6.19 9.58
CA ILE A 10 11.10 -5.66 9.25
C ILE A 10 12.18 -6.33 10.11
N GLY A 11 11.99 -6.44 11.42
CA GLY A 11 12.93 -7.12 12.31
C GLY A 11 13.13 -8.60 11.96
N SER A 12 12.04 -9.33 11.71
CA SER A 12 12.08 -10.73 11.29
C SER A 12 12.80 -10.90 9.95
N ALA A 13 12.50 -10.06 8.96
CA ALA A 13 13.17 -10.07 7.67
C ALA A 13 14.67 -9.76 7.81
N LYS A 14 15.04 -8.77 8.64
CA LYS A 14 16.44 -8.43 8.88
C LYS A 14 17.23 -9.60 9.44
N ALA A 15 16.64 -10.38 10.36
CA ALA A 15 17.26 -11.58 10.92
C ALA A 15 17.55 -12.67 9.87
N THR A 16 16.88 -12.64 8.72
CA THR A 16 17.16 -13.56 7.59
C THR A 16 18.31 -13.10 6.68
N GLY A 17 18.88 -11.91 6.92
CA GLY A 17 20.00 -11.37 6.14
C GLY A 17 19.60 -10.63 4.86
N ILE A 18 18.31 -10.41 4.60
CA ILE A 18 17.85 -9.61 3.46
C ILE A 18 17.82 -8.11 3.81
N LYS A 19 18.05 -7.26 2.81
CA LYS A 19 17.88 -5.81 2.96
C LYS A 19 16.43 -5.44 3.19
N THR A 20 16.15 -4.60 4.19
CA THR A 20 14.79 -4.22 4.61
C THR A 20 14.50 -2.74 4.38
N VAL A 21 13.26 -2.41 4.06
CA VAL A 21 12.77 -1.04 3.85
C VAL A 21 11.47 -0.87 4.62
N PHE A 22 11.47 0.01 5.61
CA PHE A 22 10.25 0.39 6.32
C PHE A 22 9.42 1.34 5.47
N VAL A 23 8.12 1.10 5.38
CA VAL A 23 7.20 1.90 4.57
C VAL A 23 6.11 2.53 5.44
N GLY A 24 5.88 3.83 5.29
CA GLY A 24 4.83 4.56 6.00
C GLY A 24 5.31 5.85 6.67
N ASP A 25 6.63 5.96 6.91
CA ASP A 25 7.30 7.17 7.36
C ASP A 25 8.72 7.23 6.79
N SER A 26 9.32 8.42 6.75
CA SER A 26 10.71 8.64 6.39
C SER A 26 11.67 8.44 7.58
N VAL A 27 11.14 8.14 8.77
CA VAL A 27 11.93 7.84 9.97
C VAL A 27 12.37 6.37 9.97
N LEU A 28 13.67 6.13 10.15
CA LEU A 28 14.21 4.78 10.30
C LEU A 28 13.74 4.14 11.61
N VAL A 29 13.37 2.86 11.52
CA VAL A 29 12.98 2.03 12.66
C VAL A 29 14.03 0.96 12.92
N PRO A 30 14.15 0.41 14.14
CA PRO A 30 15.06 -0.69 14.42
C PRO A 30 14.85 -1.86 13.46
N GLY A 31 15.95 -2.34 12.85
CA GLY A 31 15.94 -3.44 11.89
C GLY A 31 15.69 -3.04 10.43
N ALA A 32 15.38 -1.77 10.12
CA ALA A 32 15.27 -1.26 8.76
C ALA A 32 16.64 -0.81 8.20
N ASP A 33 16.96 -1.15 6.96
CA ASP A 33 18.12 -0.57 6.25
C ASP A 33 17.78 0.77 5.60
N TYR A 34 16.52 0.96 5.18
CA TYR A 34 16.00 2.18 4.58
C TYR A 34 14.59 2.48 5.10
N ALA A 35 14.14 3.73 4.94
CA ALA A 35 12.78 4.16 5.23
C ALA A 35 12.19 4.94 4.05
N LEU A 36 10.89 4.77 3.82
CA LEU A 36 10.15 5.39 2.73
C LEU A 36 8.76 5.78 3.24
N SER A 37 8.36 7.04 3.08
CA SER A 37 7.04 7.48 3.53
C SER A 37 5.89 6.79 2.80
N SER A 38 6.10 6.32 1.57
CA SER A 38 5.05 5.66 0.78
C SER A 38 5.62 4.91 -0.43
N ILE A 39 4.99 3.79 -0.81
CA ILE A 39 5.27 3.03 -2.04
C ILE A 39 4.11 3.09 -3.05
N HIS A 40 3.40 4.23 -3.09
CA HIS A 40 2.18 4.32 -3.89
C HIS A 40 2.49 4.18 -5.38
N ASN A 41 2.05 3.06 -5.98
CA ASN A 41 1.95 2.95 -7.42
C ASN A 41 0.88 3.94 -7.92
N LYS A 42 1.23 4.79 -8.90
CA LYS A 42 0.32 5.83 -9.44
C LYS A 42 -1.02 5.29 -9.93
N LEU A 43 -1.10 4.01 -10.31
CA LEU A 43 -2.32 3.38 -10.83
C LEU A 43 -3.52 3.44 -9.86
N TYR A 44 -3.29 3.39 -8.54
CA TYR A 44 -4.38 3.52 -7.55
C TYR A 44 -4.75 4.97 -7.23
N GLN A 45 -3.87 5.93 -7.52
CA GLN A 45 -4.17 7.35 -7.29
C GLN A 45 -4.97 7.96 -8.43
N THR A 46 -4.87 7.43 -9.65
CA THR A 46 -5.67 7.88 -10.81
C THR A 46 -7.13 7.39 -10.76
N TYR A 47 -7.43 6.30 -10.05
CA TYR A 47 -8.78 5.69 -10.04
C TYR A 47 -9.56 5.83 -8.72
N GLY A 48 -9.05 6.46 -7.66
CA GLY A 48 -9.60 6.15 -6.32
C GLY A 48 -9.66 7.23 -5.25
N LYS A 49 -9.39 8.52 -5.50
CA LYS A 49 -9.66 9.57 -4.49
C LYS A 49 -11.13 10.02 -4.50
N THR A 50 -12.04 9.08 -4.28
CA THR A 50 -13.40 9.37 -3.80
C THR A 50 -13.87 8.23 -2.90
N THR A 51 -13.27 8.07 -1.73
CA THR A 51 -13.88 7.26 -0.65
C THR A 51 -15.03 8.06 -0.04
N LYS A 52 -16.12 8.22 -0.80
CA LYS A 52 -17.44 8.43 -0.21
C LYS A 52 -17.87 7.03 0.22
N ILE A 53 -17.96 6.78 1.52
CA ILE A 53 -18.44 5.51 2.06
C ILE A 53 -19.85 5.28 1.49
N ILE A 54 -19.95 4.49 0.43
CA ILE A 54 -21.22 4.03 -0.13
C ILE A 54 -21.56 2.74 0.60
N SER A 55 -22.56 2.85 1.49
CA SER A 55 -23.22 1.72 2.12
C SER A 55 -23.72 0.74 1.06
N SER A 56 -23.48 -0.55 1.29
CA SER A 56 -23.43 -1.66 0.33
C SER A 56 -24.76 -2.08 -0.34
N SER A 57 -25.74 -1.19 -0.54
CA SER A 57 -27.04 -1.57 -1.10
C SER A 57 -27.23 -1.28 -2.61
N HIS A 58 -26.29 -0.60 -3.27
CA HIS A 58 -26.48 -0.11 -4.65
C HIS A 58 -25.51 -0.65 -5.72
N LEU A 59 -24.64 -1.63 -5.41
CA LEU A 59 -23.50 -2.01 -6.26
C LEU A 59 -23.75 -3.11 -7.32
N PHE A 60 -25.00 -3.49 -7.61
CA PHE A 60 -25.30 -4.55 -8.58
C PHE A 60 -26.18 -4.14 -9.79
N SER A 61 -26.04 -2.94 -10.35
CA SER A 61 -26.52 -2.70 -11.73
C SER A 61 -25.34 -2.73 -12.71
N LYS A 62 -25.33 -3.74 -13.60
CA LYS A 62 -24.29 -3.88 -14.64
C LYS A 62 -24.25 -2.64 -15.55
N PRO A 63 -23.06 -2.21 -16.02
CA PRO A 63 -22.95 -1.09 -16.93
C PRO A 63 -23.48 -1.50 -18.32
N THR A 64 -24.47 -0.76 -18.82
CA THR A 64 -24.92 -0.88 -20.21
C THR A 64 -23.87 -0.22 -21.11
N MET A 65 -23.25 -1.00 -21.99
CA MET A 65 -22.35 -0.48 -23.02
C MET A 65 -23.20 0.28 -24.06
N VAL A 66 -22.94 1.57 -24.23
CA VAL A 66 -23.48 2.34 -25.35
C VAL A 66 -22.49 2.19 -26.51
N GLN A 67 -22.91 1.52 -27.58
CA GLN A 67 -22.18 1.48 -28.85
C GLN A 67 -22.17 2.88 -29.48
N ALA A 68 -21.02 3.29 -30.01
CA ALA A 68 -20.83 4.51 -30.80
C ALA A 68 -21.47 4.41 -32.19
#